data_AF-R5X312-F1
#
_entry.id   AF-R5X312-F1
#
_cell.length_a   1.000
_cell.length_b   1.000
_cell.length_c   1.000
_cell.angle_alpha   90.00
_cell.angle_beta   90.00
_cell.angle_gamma   90.00
#
_symmetry.space_group_name_H-M   'P 1'
#
loop_
_entity.id
_entity.type
_entity.pdbx_description
1 polymer ?
#
loop_
_entity_poly.entity_id
_entity_poly.type
_entity_poly.pdbx_seq_one_letter_code
_entity_poly.pdbx_strand_id
1 'polypeptide(L)'
;MEFIQLSDDELKQYFDSANSWFVGLYMESFLKNLENLSNEDFLNELINDLKSSEPYLAESSLEEIKEKVDSLYKIICSKKVLEALNMVILFESDEEPNCYAYEEAKYLTSLIKKGSIKLPY
;
A
#
# COMPACT_ATOMS: atom_id res chain seq x y z
N MET A 1 -5.95 -2.26 -15.73
CA MET A 1 -6.25 -1.48 -14.52
C MET A 1 -7.33 -0.45 -14.85
N GLU A 2 -8.40 -0.42 -14.05
CA GLU A 2 -9.45 0.61 -14.15
C GLU A 2 -9.26 1.63 -13.02
N PHE A 3 -9.28 2.92 -13.36
CA PHE A 3 -9.19 3.98 -12.36
C PHE A 3 -10.56 4.25 -11.73
N ILE A 4 -10.55 4.46 -10.42
CA ILE A 4 -11.74 4.79 -9.64
C ILE A 4 -11.61 6.20 -9.07
N GLN A 5 -12.73 6.83 -8.73
CA GLN A 5 -12.72 8.08 -7.99
C GLN A 5 -13.17 7.80 -6.56
N LEU A 6 -12.33 8.15 -5.60
CA LEU A 6 -12.64 8.03 -4.18
C LEU A 6 -12.83 9.42 -3.57
N SER A 7 -13.81 9.54 -2.68
CA SER A 7 -13.88 10.62 -1.69
C SER A 7 -12.73 10.51 -0.67
N ASP A 8 -12.58 11.51 0.19
CA ASP A 8 -11.56 11.45 1.25
C ASP A 8 -11.94 10.44 2.35
N ASP A 9 -13.24 10.27 2.60
CA ASP A 9 -13.73 9.26 3.55
C ASP A 9 -13.48 7.83 3.04
N GLU A 10 -13.71 7.56 1.75
CA GLU A 10 -13.41 6.26 1.14
C GLU A 10 -11.91 6.00 1.09
N LEU A 11 -11.09 7.01 0.76
CA LEU A 11 -9.64 6.89 0.85
C LEU A 11 -9.21 6.46 2.25
N LYS A 12 -9.76 7.13 3.28
CA LYS A 12 -9.46 6.84 4.67
C LYS A 12 -9.87 5.41 5.05
N GLN A 13 -11.03 4.93 4.60
CA GLN A 13 -11.47 3.56 4.85
C GLN A 13 -10.48 2.54 4.27
N TYR A 14 -10.08 2.69 3.01
CA TYR A 14 -9.08 1.79 2.41
C TYR A 14 -7.71 1.92 3.08
N PHE A 15 -7.31 3.13 3.48
CA PHE A 15 -6.08 3.34 4.23
C PHE A 15 -6.11 2.60 5.58
N ASP A 16 -7.22 2.70 6.32
CA ASP A 16 -7.40 2.04 7.61
C ASP A 16 -7.41 0.50 7.46
N SER A 17 -8.09 -0.04 6.45
CA SER A 17 -8.08 -1.48 6.12
C SER A 17 -6.68 -1.98 5.73
N ALA A 18 -5.98 -1.25 4.87
CA ALA A 18 -4.58 -1.55 4.52
C ALA A 18 -3.67 -1.48 5.75
N ASN A 19 -3.91 -0.53 6.64
CA ASN A 19 -3.06 -0.09 7.75
C ASN A 19 -1.85 0.73 7.27
N SER A 20 -1.54 1.81 8.01
CA SER A 20 -0.45 2.75 7.76
C SER A 20 0.87 2.05 7.43
N TRP A 21 1.28 1.06 8.23
CA TRP A 21 2.56 0.40 8.01
C TRP A 21 2.61 -0.36 6.67
N PHE A 22 1.51 -1.02 6.31
CA PHE A 22 1.43 -1.79 5.08
C PHE A 22 1.46 -0.86 3.87
N VAL A 23 0.72 0.25 3.94
CA VAL A 23 0.76 1.30 2.91
C VAL A 23 2.18 1.82 2.72
N GLY A 24 2.87 2.20 3.80
CA GLY A 24 4.23 2.76 3.70
C GLY A 24 5.26 1.78 3.15
N LEU A 25 5.25 0.53 3.62
CA LEU A 25 6.25 -0.47 3.22
C LEU A 25 5.99 -1.07 1.82
N TYR A 26 4.73 -1.25 1.42
CA TYR A 26 4.40 -2.01 0.21
C TYR A 26 4.01 -1.15 -1.00
N MET A 27 3.75 0.16 -0.84
CA MET A 27 3.33 1.03 -1.95
C MET A 27 4.32 0.97 -3.13
N GLU A 28 5.62 1.06 -2.89
CA GLU A 28 6.60 1.06 -3.98
C GLU A 28 6.61 -0.26 -4.76
N SER A 29 6.57 -1.39 -4.04
CA SER A 29 6.54 -2.72 -4.65
C SER A 29 5.28 -2.91 -5.50
N PHE A 30 4.14 -2.44 -5.00
CA PHE A 30 2.88 -2.48 -5.74
C PHE A 30 2.93 -1.62 -6.99
N LEU A 31 3.47 -0.39 -6.90
CA LEU A 31 3.68 0.49 -8.05
C LEU A 31 4.61 -0.13 -9.11
N LYS A 32 5.61 -0.92 -8.71
CA LYS A 32 6.52 -1.63 -9.62
C LYS A 32 5.87 -2.85 -10.29
N ASN A 33 4.84 -3.44 -9.69
CA ASN A 33 4.20 -4.68 -10.14
C ASN A 33 2.75 -4.49 -10.61
N LEU A 34 2.33 -3.26 -10.94
CA LEU A 34 0.93 -2.91 -11.24
C LEU A 34 0.28 -3.77 -12.31
N GLU A 35 1.02 -4.13 -13.35
CA GLU A 35 0.52 -4.96 -14.46
C GLU A 35 0.12 -6.36 -13.99
N ASN A 36 0.77 -6.87 -12.95
CA ASN A 36 0.52 -8.19 -12.37
C ASN A 36 -0.59 -8.15 -11.31
N LEU A 37 -0.90 -6.98 -10.73
CA LEU A 37 -1.92 -6.86 -9.68
C LEU A 37 -3.34 -7.11 -10.18
N SER A 38 -3.59 -7.13 -11.49
CA SER A 38 -4.86 -7.60 -12.07
C SER A 38 -4.92 -9.12 -12.28
N ASN A 39 -3.82 -9.84 -12.07
CA ASN A 39 -3.76 -11.30 -12.22
C ASN A 39 -4.08 -11.96 -10.86
N GLU A 40 -5.16 -12.74 -10.83
CA GLU A 40 -5.63 -13.43 -9.62
C GLU A 40 -4.61 -14.46 -9.11
N ASP A 41 -3.91 -15.18 -10.00
CA ASP A 41 -2.89 -16.14 -9.60
C ASP A 41 -1.71 -15.44 -8.91
N PHE A 42 -1.26 -14.31 -9.47
CA PHE A 42 -0.20 -13.49 -8.87
C PHE A 42 -0.61 -12.93 -7.50
N LEU A 43 -1.85 -12.46 -7.37
CA LEU A 43 -2.35 -11.97 -6.08
C LEU A 43 -2.41 -13.08 -5.03
N ASN A 44 -2.85 -14.28 -5.42
CA ASN A 44 -2.89 -15.42 -4.51
C ASN A 44 -1.48 -15.85 -4.07
N GLU A 45 -0.51 -15.88 -4.99
CA GLU A 45 0.90 -16.12 -4.65
C GLU A 45 1.43 -15.04 -3.70
N LEU A 46 1.22 -13.76 -4.02
CA LEU A 46 1.62 -12.64 -3.19
C LEU A 46 1.04 -12.73 -1.77
N ILE A 47 -0.24 -13.05 -1.63
CA ILE A 47 -0.90 -13.19 -0.32
C ILE A 47 -0.26 -14.33 0.49
N ASN A 48 0.04 -15.47 -0.13
CA ASN A 48 0.69 -16.60 0.54
C ASN A 48 2.14 -16.28 0.91
N ASP A 49 2.87 -15.57 0.04
CA ASP A 49 4.23 -15.12 0.29
C ASP A 49 4.26 -14.14 1.45
N LEU A 50 3.37 -13.14 1.46
CA LEU A 50 3.20 -12.21 2.59
C LEU A 50 2.90 -12.97 3.88
N LYS A 51 1.96 -13.92 3.86
CA LYS A 51 1.59 -14.71 5.05
C LYS A 51 2.77 -15.50 5.63
N SER A 52 3.65 -16.00 4.78
CA SER A 52 4.77 -16.87 5.17
C SER A 52 6.07 -16.12 5.49
N SER A 53 6.26 -14.93 4.93
CA SER A 53 7.52 -14.18 5.00
C SER A 53 7.48 -12.90 5.82
N GLU A 54 6.29 -12.31 6.04
CA GLU A 54 6.14 -11.05 6.79
C GLU A 54 5.79 -11.33 8.26
N PRO A 55 6.71 -11.09 9.22
CA PRO A 55 6.44 -11.29 10.64
C PRO A 55 5.20 -10.56 11.15
N TYR A 56 4.90 -9.37 10.62
CA TYR A 56 3.73 -8.59 11.04
C TYR A 56 2.39 -9.16 10.54
N LEU A 57 2.42 -10.15 9.63
CA LEU A 57 1.24 -10.86 9.10
C LEU A 57 1.21 -12.34 9.53
N ALA A 58 2.19 -12.80 10.31
CA ALA A 58 2.32 -14.19 10.75
C ALA A 58 1.10 -14.72 11.53
N GLU A 59 0.35 -13.83 12.20
CA GLU A 59 -0.89 -14.17 12.91
C GLU A 59 -2.17 -13.77 12.14
N SER A 60 -2.07 -12.98 11.07
CA SER A 60 -3.24 -12.55 10.28
C SER A 60 -3.84 -13.67 9.46
N SER A 61 -5.16 -13.75 9.37
CA SER A 61 -5.83 -14.64 8.41
C SER A 61 -5.51 -14.27 6.97
N LEU A 62 -5.65 -15.23 6.04
CA LEU A 62 -5.50 -14.96 4.60
C LEU A 62 -6.50 -13.91 4.11
N GLU A 63 -7.68 -13.85 4.72
CA GLU A 63 -8.73 -12.87 4.39
C GLU A 63 -8.31 -11.44 4.79
N GLU A 64 -7.73 -11.26 5.98
CA GLU A 64 -7.18 -9.96 6.41
C GLU A 64 -6.03 -9.50 5.51
N ILE A 65 -5.14 -10.42 5.11
CA ILE A 65 -4.05 -10.07 4.17
C ILE A 65 -4.61 -9.69 2.81
N LYS A 66 -5.61 -10.43 2.32
CA LYS A 66 -6.31 -10.11 1.07
C LYS A 66 -6.97 -8.73 1.12
N GLU A 67 -7.62 -8.38 2.23
CA GLU A 67 -8.23 -7.06 2.42
C GLU A 67 -7.18 -5.94 2.37
N LYS A 68 -6.01 -6.16 2.97
CA LYS A 68 -4.89 -5.20 2.91
C LYS A 68 -4.38 -4.98 1.49
N VAL A 69 -4.15 -6.08 0.78
CA VAL A 69 -3.69 -6.07 -0.61
C VAL A 69 -4.70 -5.37 -1.52
N ASP A 70 -5.99 -5.72 -1.41
CA ASP A 70 -7.05 -5.08 -2.21
C ASP A 70 -7.17 -3.60 -1.89
N SER A 71 -7.14 -3.23 -0.60
CA SER A 71 -7.24 -1.84 -0.17
C SER A 71 -6.08 -0.98 -0.71
N LEU A 72 -4.84 -1.49 -0.64
CA LEU A 72 -3.68 -0.81 -1.23
C LEU A 72 -3.83 -0.67 -2.76
N TYR A 73 -4.30 -1.71 -3.43
CA TYR A 73 -4.58 -1.66 -4.87
C TYR A 73 -5.65 -0.60 -5.22
N LYS A 74 -6.74 -0.52 -4.44
CA LYS A 74 -7.79 0.51 -4.60
C LYS A 74 -7.26 1.92 -4.39
N ILE A 75 -6.38 2.14 -3.41
CA ILE A 75 -5.69 3.42 -3.21
C ILE A 75 -4.92 3.81 -4.47
N ILE A 76 -4.15 2.90 -5.06
CA ILE A 76 -3.39 3.19 -6.28
C ILE A 76 -4.32 3.50 -7.46
N CYS A 77 -5.38 2.70 -7.64
CA CYS A 77 -6.38 2.92 -8.68
C CYS A 77 -7.18 4.21 -8.50
N SER A 78 -7.21 4.78 -7.29
CA SER A 78 -7.89 6.04 -7.01
C SER A 78 -7.11 7.28 -7.41
N LYS A 79 -5.86 7.12 -7.84
CA LYS A 79 -4.91 8.20 -8.11
C LYS A 79 -4.56 9.06 -6.89
N LYS A 80 -4.80 8.55 -5.67
CA LYS A 80 -4.52 9.23 -4.40
C LYS A 80 -3.29 8.68 -3.67
N VAL A 81 -2.27 8.24 -4.42
CA VAL A 81 -1.05 7.63 -3.85
C VAL A 81 -0.31 8.61 -2.95
N LEU A 82 -0.16 9.87 -3.37
CA LEU A 82 0.56 10.88 -2.59
C LEU A 82 -0.18 11.24 -1.31
N GLU A 83 -1.50 11.28 -1.36
CA GLU A 83 -2.38 11.52 -0.22
C GLU A 83 -2.26 10.38 0.80
N ALA A 84 -2.31 9.13 0.35
CA ALA A 84 -2.12 7.97 1.23
C ALA A 84 -0.72 7.93 1.86
N LEU A 85 0.34 8.22 1.08
CA LEU A 85 1.69 8.33 1.64
C LEU A 85 1.79 9.47 2.66
N ASN A 86 1.13 10.59 2.41
CA ASN A 86 1.08 11.68 3.38
C ASN A 86 0.33 11.27 4.66
N MET A 87 -0.71 10.44 4.57
CA MET A 87 -1.37 9.87 5.76
C MET A 87 -0.43 8.99 6.58
N VAL A 88 0.44 8.18 5.96
CA VAL A 88 1.49 7.43 6.67
C VAL A 88 2.45 8.37 7.40
N ILE A 89 2.88 9.44 6.72
CA ILE A 89 3.80 10.44 7.28
C ILE A 89 3.16 11.18 8.46
N LEU A 90 1.88 11.53 8.36
CA LEU A 90 1.14 12.20 9.43
C LEU A 90 0.76 11.28 10.60
N PHE A 91 0.73 9.95 10.39
CA PHE A 91 0.49 8.99 11.45
C PHE A 91 1.63 8.97 12.48
N GLU A 92 2.87 9.27 12.06
CA GLU A 92 4.09 9.43 12.86
C GLU A 92 4.15 8.55 14.13
N SER A 93 4.82 7.40 14.03
CA SER A 93 4.98 6.46 15.14
C SER A 93 6.40 5.92 15.19
N ASP A 94 6.98 5.89 16.39
CA ASP A 94 8.28 5.29 16.68
C ASP A 94 8.20 3.77 16.88
N GLU A 95 6.99 3.19 16.85
CA GLU A 95 6.78 1.75 17.03
C GLU A 95 6.92 0.99 15.72
N GLU A 96 7.61 -0.15 15.76
CA GLU A 96 7.63 -1.07 14.63
C GLU A 96 6.23 -1.68 14.41
N PRO A 97 5.79 -1.86 13.14
CA PRO A 97 6.49 -1.53 11.89
C PRO A 97 6.34 -0.09 11.37
N ASN A 98 5.58 0.77 12.06
CA ASN A 98 5.20 2.09 11.54
C ASN A 98 6.38 3.05 11.37
N CYS A 99 7.43 2.96 12.20
CA CYS A 99 8.62 3.79 12.06
C CYS A 99 9.33 3.58 10.71
N TYR A 100 9.40 2.33 10.24
CA TYR A 100 9.96 2.00 8.92
C TYR A 100 9.06 2.49 7.80
N ALA A 101 7.76 2.29 7.94
CA ALA A 101 6.77 2.76 6.98
C ALA A 101 6.80 4.28 6.79
N TYR A 102 7.03 5.04 7.87
CA TYR A 102 7.20 6.48 7.83
C TYR A 102 8.40 6.90 6.96
N GLU A 103 9.58 6.28 7.17
CA GLU A 103 10.78 6.60 6.39
C GLU A 103 10.64 6.19 4.92
N GLU A 104 10.06 5.02 4.65
CA GLU A 104 9.76 4.57 3.28
C GLU A 104 8.77 5.51 2.59
N ALA A 105 7.71 5.96 3.28
CA ALA A 105 6.75 6.88 2.72
C ALA A 105 7.37 8.25 2.38
N LYS A 106 8.27 8.77 3.23
CA LYS A 106 9.05 9.99 2.94
C LYS A 106 9.95 9.81 1.74
N TYR A 107 10.68 8.70 1.69
CA TYR A 107 11.60 8.38 0.60
C TYR A 107 10.86 8.29 -0.73
N LEU A 108 9.80 7.48 -0.79
CA LEU A 108 8.97 7.30 -1.98
C LEU A 108 8.30 8.60 -2.43
N THR A 109 7.77 9.39 -1.50
CA THR A 109 7.20 10.72 -1.81
C THR A 109 8.23 11.64 -2.47
N SER A 110 9.49 11.63 -1.99
CA SER A 110 10.59 12.38 -2.60
C SER A 110 10.89 11.89 -4.02
N LEU A 111 10.94 10.57 -4.24
CA LEU A 111 11.19 10.00 -5.57
C LEU A 111 10.10 10.34 -6.57
N ILE A 112 8.82 10.26 -6.17
CA ILE A 112 7.68 10.64 -7.01
C ILE A 112 7.74 12.13 -7.37
N LYS A 113 7.98 13.00 -6.38
CA LYS A 113 8.08 14.46 -6.61
C LYS A 113 9.25 14.84 -7.52
N LYS A 114 10.34 14.08 -7.49
CA LYS A 114 11.50 14.25 -8.39
C LYS A 114 11.27 13.63 -9.78
N GLY A 115 10.17 12.90 -9.99
CA GLY A 115 9.87 12.19 -11.23
C GLY A 115 10.70 10.92 -11.45
N SER A 116 11.41 10.44 -10.42
CA SER A 116 12.19 9.19 -10.48
C SER A 116 11.30 7.96 -10.48
N ILE A 117 10.15 8.03 -9.83
CA ILE A 117 9.07 7.04 -9.91
C ILE A 117 7.88 7.71 -10.58
N LYS A 118 7.35 7.07 -11.62
CA LYS A 118 6.14 7.52 -12.31
C LYS A 118 4.94 6.80 -11.74
N LEU A 119 3.90 7.57 -11.44
CA LEU A 119 2.60 7.03 -11.10
C LEU A 119 1.93 6.56 -12.41
N PRO A 120 1.02 5.57 -12.34
CA PRO A 120 0.46 4.93 -13.52
C PRO A 120 -0.55 5.80 -14.31
N TYR A 121 -0.62 7.11 -14.05
CA TYR A 121 -1.64 8.02 -14.58
C TYR A 121 -1.10 9.41 -14.90
#